data_AF-A0A7V8YTJ0-F1
#
_entry.id   AF-A0A7V8YTJ0-F1
#
_cell.length_a   1.000
_cell.length_b   1.000
_cell.length_c   1.000
_cell.angle_alpha   90.00
_cell.angle_beta   90.00
_cell.angle_gamma   90.00
#
_symmetry.space_group_name_H-M   'P 1'
#
loop_
_entity.id
_entity.type
_entity.pdbx_description
1 polymer ?
#
loop_
_entity_poly.entity_id
_entity_poly.type
_entity_poly.pdbx_seq_one_letter_code
_entity_poly.pdbx_strand_id
1 'polypeptide(L)'
;PALEMADATITYRLIVKEVAAKNGVYATFMPKPLFGENGSGMHTHMSLFTDGRNAFFDGDDEYNLSATGKAFIAGLLRHARELSGVFAQWVNSYKRLVPGYEAPVYVAWSQRNRSALIRIPLYKPGSEQATRAEIRCPDPACNPYLTFAALLHAGLEGIEQGYELEAPMETNLYHLTAEQRREQGIVSLPETLGEAVDELAGSELMRRALGEHIHERYVELKRKEWDDYRIQLTQWELDRYLRVL
;
A
#
# COMPACT_ATOMS: atom_id res chain seq x y z
N PRO A 1 -1.10 10.54 -17.43
CA PRO A 1 -2.06 9.65 -16.72
C PRO A 1 -1.39 8.38 -16.14
N ALA A 2 -2.11 7.49 -15.44
CA ALA A 2 -1.53 6.42 -14.60
C ALA A 2 -0.44 5.55 -15.28
N LEU A 3 -0.60 5.22 -16.57
CA LEU A 3 0.42 4.51 -17.35
C LEU A 3 1.74 5.28 -17.44
N GLU A 4 1.70 6.56 -17.79
CA GLU A 4 2.89 7.42 -17.83
C GLU A 4 3.56 7.54 -16.46
N MET A 5 2.79 7.51 -15.37
CA MET A 5 3.35 7.53 -14.01
C MET A 5 4.06 6.20 -13.69
N ALA A 6 3.55 5.06 -14.17
CA ALA A 6 4.24 3.79 -14.05
C ALA A 6 5.55 3.80 -14.86
N ASP A 7 5.53 4.29 -16.10
CA ASP A 7 6.72 4.46 -16.94
C ASP A 7 7.76 5.37 -16.28
N ALA A 8 7.31 6.50 -15.73
CA ALA A 8 8.16 7.43 -14.99
C ALA A 8 8.76 6.78 -13.74
N THR A 9 7.99 5.94 -13.04
CA THR A 9 8.47 5.20 -11.86
C THR A 9 9.57 4.20 -12.23
N ILE A 10 9.41 3.43 -13.31
CA ILE A 10 10.46 2.53 -13.82
C ILE A 10 11.71 3.32 -14.20
N THR A 11 11.52 4.40 -14.98
CA THR A 11 12.59 5.26 -15.47
C THR A 11 13.36 5.89 -14.32
N TYR A 12 12.66 6.39 -13.30
CA TYR A 12 13.26 6.94 -12.09
C TYR A 12 14.14 5.91 -11.37
N ARG A 13 13.65 4.68 -11.15
CA ARG A 13 14.45 3.63 -10.50
C ARG A 13 15.73 3.31 -11.26
N LEU A 14 15.65 3.26 -12.60
CA LEU A 14 16.82 3.03 -13.45
C LEU A 14 17.82 4.18 -13.33
N ILE A 15 17.38 5.43 -13.51
CA ILE A 15 18.25 6.62 -13.46
C ILE A 15 18.97 6.71 -12.12
N VAL A 16 18.26 6.52 -11.00
CA VAL A 16 18.86 6.56 -9.66
C VAL A 16 19.96 5.52 -9.51
N LYS A 17 19.74 4.28 -9.96
CA LYS A 17 20.75 3.22 -9.90
C LYS A 17 21.97 3.54 -10.77
N GLU A 18 21.76 4.04 -11.98
CA GLU A 18 22.84 4.40 -12.90
C GLU A 18 23.69 5.56 -12.38
N VAL A 19 23.06 6.61 -11.85
CA VAL A 19 23.78 7.75 -11.26
C VAL A 19 24.54 7.32 -10.01
N ALA A 20 23.94 6.48 -9.16
CA ALA A 20 24.60 5.93 -7.99
C ALA A 20 25.86 5.13 -8.36
N ALA A 21 25.74 4.21 -9.34
CA ALA A 21 26.84 3.40 -9.81
C ALA A 21 27.99 4.25 -10.37
N LYS A 22 27.67 5.32 -11.15
CA LYS A 22 28.67 6.27 -11.67
C LYS A 22 29.43 7.03 -10.58
N ASN A 23 28.85 7.16 -9.39
CA ASN A 23 29.47 7.82 -8.24
C ASN A 23 30.05 6.82 -7.22
N GLY A 24 30.16 5.52 -7.58
CA GLY A 24 30.76 4.51 -6.72
C GLY A 24 29.89 4.10 -5.52
N VAL A 25 28.58 4.35 -5.56
CA VAL A 25 27.64 3.97 -4.48
C VAL A 25 26.54 3.03 -5.01
N TYR A 26 25.99 2.19 -4.14
CA TYR A 26 24.94 1.24 -4.50
C TYR A 26 23.56 1.73 -4.03
N ALA A 27 22.71 2.14 -4.97
CA ALA A 27 21.32 2.50 -4.67
C ALA A 27 20.40 1.26 -4.74
N THR A 28 19.53 1.11 -3.75
CA THR A 28 18.53 0.05 -3.69
C THR A 28 17.15 0.61 -3.43
N PHE A 29 16.14 -0.07 -3.98
CA PHE A 29 14.72 0.18 -3.72
C PHE A 29 14.09 -0.96 -2.90
N MET A 30 14.94 -1.74 -2.22
CA MET A 30 14.51 -2.78 -1.31
C MET A 30 13.66 -2.15 -0.18
N PRO A 31 12.48 -2.70 0.16
CA PRO A 31 11.58 -2.10 1.14
C PRO A 31 12.20 -1.89 2.53
N LYS A 32 13.01 -2.84 3.00
CA LYS A 32 13.67 -2.82 4.31
C LYS A 32 15.07 -3.43 4.20
N PRO A 33 16.09 -2.65 3.79
CA PRO A 33 17.45 -3.15 3.64
C PRO A 33 18.19 -3.28 4.98
N LEU A 34 17.77 -2.53 6.01
CA LEU A 34 18.42 -2.47 7.31
C LEU A 34 17.41 -2.74 8.44
N PHE A 35 17.78 -3.64 9.36
CA PHE A 35 17.03 -3.85 10.61
C PHE A 35 17.22 -2.64 11.53
N GLY A 36 16.19 -2.27 12.29
CA GLY A 36 16.26 -1.17 13.24
C GLY A 36 16.11 0.24 12.65
N GLU A 37 16.22 0.39 11.33
CA GLU A 37 16.12 1.67 10.62
C GLU A 37 14.85 1.80 9.80
N ASN A 38 14.44 3.03 9.42
CA ASN A 38 13.27 3.22 8.54
C ASN A 38 13.45 2.52 7.18
N GLY A 39 12.34 1.99 6.65
CA GLY A 39 12.32 1.39 5.31
C GLY A 39 11.94 2.38 4.22
N SER A 40 11.98 1.93 2.96
CA SER A 40 11.59 2.74 1.80
C SER A 40 10.15 2.44 1.38
N GLY A 41 9.32 3.49 1.32
CA GLY A 41 7.96 3.42 0.79
C GLY A 41 7.83 4.11 -0.57
N MET A 42 6.79 3.75 -1.32
CA MET A 42 6.37 4.45 -2.53
C MET A 42 4.97 5.01 -2.28
N HIS A 43 4.89 6.11 -1.55
CA HIS A 43 3.60 6.76 -1.29
C HIS A 43 2.97 7.14 -2.62
N THR A 44 1.79 6.60 -2.88
CA THR A 44 1.10 6.74 -4.15
C THR A 44 -0.05 7.73 -3.96
N HIS A 45 0.01 8.83 -4.72
CA HIS A 45 -0.99 9.89 -4.65
C HIS A 45 -1.98 9.72 -5.80
N MET A 46 -3.27 9.62 -5.49
CA MET A 46 -4.32 9.34 -6.46
C MET A 46 -5.39 10.43 -6.43
N SER A 47 -5.82 10.85 -7.61
CA SER A 47 -6.97 11.74 -7.83
C SER A 47 -7.62 11.38 -9.16
N LEU A 48 -8.93 11.57 -9.24
CA LEU A 48 -9.71 11.41 -10.47
C LEU A 48 -10.07 12.79 -11.03
N PHE A 49 -10.10 12.90 -12.35
CA PHE A 49 -10.48 14.13 -13.04
C PHE A 49 -11.63 13.85 -14.01
N THR A 50 -12.62 14.74 -14.01
CA THR A 50 -13.72 14.74 -14.98
C THR A 50 -13.83 16.15 -15.54
N ASP A 51 -13.81 16.28 -16.87
CA ASP A 51 -13.87 17.58 -17.57
C ASP A 51 -12.86 18.62 -17.05
N GLY A 52 -11.62 18.18 -16.77
CA GLY A 52 -10.55 19.05 -16.28
C GLY A 52 -10.68 19.49 -14.82
N ARG A 53 -11.69 19.00 -14.08
CA ARG A 53 -11.87 19.27 -12.65
C ARG A 53 -11.55 18.03 -11.82
N ASN A 54 -10.86 18.24 -10.70
CA ASN A 54 -10.59 17.19 -9.72
C ASN A 54 -11.90 16.73 -9.07
N ALA A 55 -12.29 15.49 -9.35
CA ALA A 55 -13.53 14.88 -8.89
C ALA A 55 -13.52 14.55 -7.39
N PHE A 56 -12.37 14.61 -6.71
CA PHE A 56 -12.29 14.37 -5.25
C PHE A 56 -12.60 15.61 -4.43
N PHE A 57 -12.52 16.82 -4.98
CA PHE A 57 -12.74 18.03 -4.20
C PHE A 57 -14.23 18.37 -4.07
N ASP A 58 -14.62 18.75 -2.86
CA ASP A 58 -15.90 19.39 -2.57
C ASP A 58 -15.65 20.51 -1.55
N GLY A 59 -16.13 21.71 -1.84
CA GLY A 59 -15.93 22.87 -0.96
C GLY A 59 -16.82 22.85 0.27
N ASP A 60 -17.96 22.16 0.19
CA ASP A 60 -19.01 22.18 1.20
C ASP A 60 -18.90 21.01 2.19
N ASP A 61 -18.06 20.02 1.88
CA ASP A 61 -17.76 18.89 2.76
C ASP A 61 -16.77 19.25 3.88
N GLU A 62 -16.98 18.70 5.08
CA GLU A 62 -16.12 18.92 6.26
C GLU A 62 -14.64 18.61 5.99
N TYR A 63 -14.36 17.61 5.15
CA TYR A 63 -13.00 17.18 4.82
C TYR A 63 -12.51 17.70 3.46
N ASN A 64 -13.28 18.60 2.86
CA ASN A 64 -13.14 19.06 1.48
C ASN A 64 -13.08 17.91 0.46
N LEU A 65 -13.86 16.86 0.71
CA LEU A 65 -13.82 15.61 -0.02
C LEU A 65 -15.21 15.25 -0.55
N SER A 66 -15.33 15.15 -1.87
CA SER A 66 -16.58 14.80 -2.54
C SER A 66 -17.03 13.38 -2.20
N ALA A 67 -18.31 13.08 -2.45
CA ALA A 67 -18.84 11.72 -2.38
C ALA A 67 -18.05 10.73 -3.27
N THR A 68 -17.58 11.19 -4.43
CA THR A 68 -16.73 10.38 -5.33
C THR A 68 -15.39 10.06 -4.67
N GLY A 69 -14.74 11.06 -4.06
CA GLY A 69 -13.48 10.88 -3.34
C GLY A 69 -13.63 9.97 -2.13
N LYS A 70 -14.72 10.11 -1.38
CA LYS A 70 -15.06 9.26 -0.22
C LYS A 70 -15.22 7.79 -0.65
N ALA A 71 -16.08 7.54 -1.64
CA ALA A 71 -16.34 6.19 -2.14
C ALA A 71 -15.07 5.52 -2.71
N PHE A 72 -14.25 6.29 -3.43
CA PHE A 72 -12.96 5.81 -3.93
C PHE A 72 -12.03 5.35 -2.79
N ILE A 73 -11.90 6.16 -1.75
CA ILE A 73 -11.06 5.84 -0.58
C ILE A 73 -11.64 4.65 0.19
N ALA A 74 -12.96 4.55 0.32
CA ALA A 74 -13.62 3.41 0.94
C ALA A 74 -13.30 2.10 0.18
N GLY A 75 -13.30 2.13 -1.15
CA GLY A 75 -12.83 1.03 -2.00
C GLY A 75 -11.38 0.63 -1.71
N LEU A 76 -10.46 1.59 -1.68
CA LEU A 76 -9.06 1.32 -1.35
C LEU A 76 -8.88 0.68 0.03
N LEU A 77 -9.62 1.14 1.05
CA LEU A 77 -9.56 0.59 2.40
C LEU A 77 -10.14 -0.83 2.45
N ARG A 78 -11.33 -1.04 1.89
CA ARG A 78 -12.01 -2.34 1.89
C ARG A 78 -11.16 -3.44 1.24
N HIS A 79 -10.46 -3.10 0.17
CA HIS A 79 -9.66 -4.05 -0.61
C HIS A 79 -8.17 -4.05 -0.21
N ALA A 80 -7.77 -3.30 0.82
CA ALA A 80 -6.37 -3.08 1.17
C ALA A 80 -5.57 -4.38 1.43
N ARG A 81 -6.21 -5.40 2.01
CA ARG A 81 -5.56 -6.69 2.33
C ARG A 81 -5.21 -7.48 1.08
N GLU A 82 -6.16 -7.70 0.18
CA GLU A 82 -5.96 -8.40 -1.10
C GLU A 82 -5.04 -7.62 -2.06
N LEU A 83 -5.09 -6.28 -2.04
CA LEU A 83 -4.18 -5.42 -2.78
C LEU A 83 -2.72 -5.54 -2.31
N SER A 84 -2.49 -5.93 -1.06
CA SER A 84 -1.14 -5.98 -0.50
C SER A 84 -0.22 -6.96 -1.22
N GLY A 85 -0.78 -8.04 -1.79
CA GLY A 85 -0.03 -8.99 -2.59
C GLY A 85 0.66 -8.36 -3.82
N VAL A 86 0.15 -7.23 -4.33
CA VAL A 86 0.79 -6.50 -5.46
C VAL A 86 1.61 -5.29 -5.03
N PHE A 87 1.12 -4.48 -4.07
CA PHE A 87 1.82 -3.26 -3.67
C PHE A 87 2.98 -3.51 -2.69
N ALA A 88 2.96 -4.65 -2.00
CA ALA A 88 3.97 -5.13 -1.06
C ALA A 88 4.47 -6.52 -1.49
N GLN A 89 4.82 -6.67 -2.76
CA GLN A 89 4.95 -7.96 -3.42
C GLN A 89 6.13 -8.86 -3.00
N TRP A 90 6.98 -8.45 -2.05
CA TRP A 90 8.18 -9.22 -1.67
C TRP A 90 8.10 -9.63 -0.21
N VAL A 91 8.75 -10.74 0.15
CA VAL A 91 8.90 -11.12 1.57
C VAL A 91 9.51 -9.98 2.40
N ASN A 92 10.45 -9.23 1.81
CA ASN A 92 11.08 -8.09 2.47
C ASN A 92 10.10 -6.90 2.70
N SER A 93 9.06 -6.75 1.90
CA SER A 93 8.02 -5.73 2.07
C SER A 93 7.36 -5.81 3.44
N TYR A 94 7.11 -7.02 3.93
CA TYR A 94 6.49 -7.25 5.23
C TYR A 94 7.43 -7.01 6.42
N LYS A 95 8.74 -6.90 6.17
CA LYS A 95 9.71 -6.40 7.18
C LYS A 95 9.69 -4.87 7.30
N ARG A 96 9.11 -4.18 6.31
CA ARG A 96 8.82 -2.74 6.37
C ARG A 96 7.48 -2.47 7.05
N LEU A 97 6.46 -3.26 6.73
CA LEU A 97 5.10 -3.15 7.26
C LEU A 97 5.01 -3.67 8.71
N VAL A 98 5.74 -3.01 9.60
CA VAL A 98 5.75 -3.28 11.03
C VAL A 98 5.51 -1.97 11.81
N PRO A 99 4.78 -2.00 12.94
CA PRO A 99 4.58 -0.82 13.77
C PRO A 99 5.91 -0.13 14.18
N GLY A 100 5.90 1.20 14.30
CA GLY A 100 7.02 1.98 14.86
C GLY A 100 8.01 2.58 13.86
N TYR A 101 7.88 2.32 12.55
CA TYR A 101 8.80 2.82 11.51
C TYR A 101 8.12 3.70 10.45
N GLU A 102 7.10 4.47 10.85
CA GLU A 102 6.24 5.30 9.99
C GLU A 102 5.53 4.58 8.81
N ALA A 103 5.66 3.26 8.70
CA ALA A 103 4.99 2.41 7.73
C ALA A 103 3.60 2.00 8.26
N PRO A 104 2.52 2.38 7.58
CA PRO A 104 1.19 2.08 8.08
C PRO A 104 0.81 0.63 7.82
N VAL A 105 0.30 0.00 8.87
CA VAL A 105 -0.15 -1.40 8.85
C VAL A 105 -1.64 -1.54 9.12
N TYR A 106 -2.33 -0.46 9.47
CA TYR A 106 -3.73 -0.48 9.86
C TYR A 106 -4.60 0.18 8.80
N VAL A 107 -5.64 -0.54 8.39
CA VAL A 107 -6.59 -0.14 7.35
C VAL A 107 -7.50 0.94 7.91
N ALA A 108 -7.05 2.18 7.81
CA ALA A 108 -7.77 3.38 8.24
C ALA A 108 -7.29 4.58 7.43
N TRP A 109 -8.06 5.67 7.48
CA TRP A 109 -7.67 6.95 6.88
C TRP A 109 -7.63 8.09 7.89
N SER A 110 -6.88 9.15 7.58
CA SER A 110 -6.81 10.36 8.40
C SER A 110 -6.31 11.56 7.59
N GLN A 111 -6.64 12.78 8.00
CA GLN A 111 -6.04 13.98 7.38
C GLN A 111 -4.65 14.31 7.93
N ARG A 112 -4.39 14.00 9.21
CA ARG A 112 -3.15 14.41 9.92
C ARG A 112 -2.28 13.24 10.34
N ASN A 113 -2.87 12.09 10.61
CA ASN A 113 -2.19 10.99 11.27
C ASN A 113 -1.33 10.17 10.29
N ARG A 114 -0.04 10.02 10.61
CA ARG A 114 0.93 9.23 9.84
C ARG A 114 0.93 7.74 10.19
N SER A 115 0.05 7.27 11.06
CA SER A 115 -0.17 5.83 11.30
C SER A 115 -1.25 5.23 10.40
N ALA A 116 -2.08 6.08 9.76
CA ALA A 116 -3.13 5.66 8.84
C ALA A 116 -2.57 5.17 7.50
N LEU A 117 -3.24 4.17 6.91
CA LEU A 117 -2.94 3.63 5.58
C LEU A 117 -3.07 4.70 4.50
N ILE A 118 -4.18 5.44 4.55
CA ILE A 118 -4.50 6.51 3.61
C ILE A 118 -4.47 7.84 4.34
N ARG A 119 -3.68 8.77 3.80
CA ARG A 119 -3.71 10.17 4.24
C ARG A 119 -4.46 11.02 3.22
N ILE A 120 -5.30 11.92 3.71
CA ILE A 120 -5.92 12.96 2.90
C ILE A 120 -5.27 14.30 3.28
N PRO A 121 -4.34 14.83 2.48
CA PRO A 121 -3.69 16.09 2.80
C PRO A 121 -4.70 17.21 2.99
N LEU A 122 -4.52 18.02 4.03
CA LEU A 122 -5.38 19.17 4.30
C LEU A 122 -5.46 20.10 3.08
N TYR A 123 -6.68 20.51 2.76
CA TYR A 123 -6.94 21.49 1.72
C TYR A 123 -6.23 22.82 2.02
N LYS A 124 -5.70 23.45 0.97
CA LYS A 124 -5.17 24.80 1.01
C LYS A 124 -6.03 25.66 0.08
N PRO A 125 -6.57 26.80 0.53
CA PRO A 125 -7.40 27.67 -0.30
C PRO A 125 -6.79 27.94 -1.68
N GLY A 126 -7.56 27.72 -2.75
CA GLY A 126 -7.13 27.86 -4.15
C GLY A 126 -6.30 26.68 -4.69
N SER A 127 -6.28 25.55 -3.99
CA SER A 127 -5.59 24.31 -4.41
C SER A 127 -6.55 23.14 -4.58
N GLU A 128 -7.75 23.39 -5.12
CA GLU A 128 -8.81 22.39 -5.30
C GLU A 128 -8.33 21.21 -6.16
N GLN A 129 -7.50 21.51 -7.16
CA GLN A 129 -6.93 20.49 -8.05
C GLN A 129 -5.91 19.57 -7.35
N ALA A 130 -5.45 19.90 -6.14
CA ALA A 130 -4.48 19.13 -5.39
C ALA A 130 -5.10 18.09 -4.44
N THR A 131 -6.44 18.03 -4.31
CA THR A 131 -7.14 17.05 -3.48
C THR A 131 -6.84 15.63 -3.96
N ARG A 132 -6.42 14.76 -3.04
CA ARG A 132 -5.91 13.42 -3.38
C ARG A 132 -5.94 12.47 -2.19
N ALA A 133 -6.03 11.18 -2.49
CA ALA A 133 -5.74 10.12 -1.54
C ALA A 133 -4.25 9.75 -1.62
N GLU A 134 -3.54 9.79 -0.50
CA GLU A 134 -2.17 9.28 -0.39
C GLU A 134 -2.18 7.91 0.29
N ILE A 135 -2.01 6.85 -0.51
CA ILE A 135 -1.82 5.50 0.02
C ILE A 135 -0.33 5.24 0.27
N ARG A 136 0.01 4.80 1.49
CA ARG A 136 1.40 4.82 1.99
C ARG A 136 2.04 3.43 2.16
N CYS A 137 1.23 2.38 2.00
CA CYS A 137 1.68 0.99 2.05
C CYS A 137 2.39 0.45 0.80
N PRO A 138 2.27 1.02 -0.42
CA PRO A 138 3.10 0.53 -1.52
C PRO A 138 4.57 0.77 -1.24
N ASP A 139 5.42 -0.14 -1.68
CA ASP A 139 6.87 0.01 -1.61
C ASP A 139 7.48 0.12 -3.02
N PRO A 140 8.70 0.66 -3.15
CA PRO A 140 9.27 0.95 -4.46
C PRO A 140 9.83 -0.29 -5.15
N ALA A 141 9.69 -1.49 -4.57
CA ALA A 141 10.03 -2.74 -5.22
C ALA A 141 8.82 -3.38 -5.91
N CYS A 142 7.61 -2.83 -5.77
CA CYS A 142 6.42 -3.29 -6.48
C CYS A 142 6.53 -3.12 -8.02
N ASN A 143 5.67 -3.81 -8.76
CA ASN A 143 5.46 -3.54 -10.18
C ASN A 143 4.45 -2.38 -10.29
N PRO A 144 4.87 -1.16 -10.70
CA PRO A 144 3.98 0.00 -10.66
C PRO A 144 2.78 -0.13 -11.60
N TYR A 145 2.89 -0.87 -12.70
CA TYR A 145 1.76 -1.10 -13.62
C TYR A 145 0.65 -1.90 -12.94
N LEU A 146 1.01 -3.04 -12.32
CA LEU A 146 0.04 -3.89 -11.63
C LEU A 146 -0.50 -3.20 -10.38
N THR A 147 0.36 -2.52 -9.62
CA THR A 147 -0.05 -1.76 -8.44
C THR A 147 -1.03 -0.66 -8.79
N PHE A 148 -0.74 0.17 -9.80
CA PHE A 148 -1.62 1.28 -10.16
C PHE A 148 -2.94 0.80 -10.77
N ALA A 149 -2.91 -0.28 -11.57
CA ALA A 149 -4.13 -0.90 -12.08
C ALA A 149 -5.01 -1.41 -10.93
N ALA A 150 -4.43 -2.19 -10.00
CA ALA A 150 -5.17 -2.75 -8.87
C ALA A 150 -5.75 -1.67 -7.95
N LEU A 151 -4.97 -0.63 -7.62
CA LEU A 151 -5.46 0.50 -6.83
C LEU A 151 -6.58 1.26 -7.53
N LEU A 152 -6.47 1.48 -8.84
CA LEU A 152 -7.52 2.14 -9.62
C LEU A 152 -8.81 1.29 -9.62
N HIS A 153 -8.71 -0.02 -9.86
CA HIS A 153 -9.85 -0.94 -9.81
C HIS A 153 -10.53 -0.94 -8.44
N ALA A 154 -9.77 -1.02 -7.35
CA ALA A 154 -10.33 -0.97 -6.00
C ALA A 154 -11.07 0.34 -5.71
N GLY A 155 -10.51 1.47 -6.11
CA GLY A 155 -11.17 2.76 -5.93
C GLY A 155 -12.41 2.93 -6.81
N LEU A 156 -12.39 2.42 -8.05
CA LEU A 156 -13.56 2.44 -8.93
C LEU A 156 -14.68 1.52 -8.41
N GLU A 157 -14.34 0.34 -7.90
CA GLU A 157 -15.31 -0.56 -7.26
C GLU A 157 -16.03 0.13 -6.09
N GLY A 158 -15.29 0.91 -5.29
CA GLY A 158 -15.88 1.70 -4.21
C GLY A 158 -16.91 2.72 -4.70
N ILE A 159 -16.66 3.36 -5.85
CA ILE A 159 -17.61 4.28 -6.48
C ILE A 159 -18.82 3.51 -7.04
N GLU A 160 -18.58 2.44 -7.79
CA GLU A 160 -19.63 1.66 -8.47
C GLU A 160 -20.58 0.98 -7.49
N GLN A 161 -20.07 0.48 -6.37
CA GLN A 161 -20.84 -0.20 -5.34
C GLN A 161 -21.34 0.75 -4.24
N GLY A 162 -21.02 2.03 -4.30
CA GLY A 162 -21.45 3.03 -3.31
C GLY A 162 -20.92 2.73 -1.90
N TYR A 163 -19.63 2.43 -1.77
CA TYR A 163 -19.06 2.18 -0.45
C TYR A 163 -19.00 3.46 0.40
N GLU A 164 -19.47 3.33 1.64
CA GLU A 164 -19.41 4.40 2.62
C GLU A 164 -18.02 4.49 3.25
N LEU A 165 -17.48 5.71 3.31
CA LEU A 165 -16.21 5.96 3.99
C LEU A 165 -16.47 6.11 5.49
N GLU A 166 -15.88 5.23 6.28
CA GLU A 166 -15.93 5.31 7.74
C GLU A 166 -15.34 6.63 8.27
N ALA A 167 -15.66 6.98 9.51
CA ALA A 167 -15.13 8.18 10.14
C ALA A 167 -13.59 8.19 10.14
N PRO A 168 -12.95 9.37 9.98
CA PRO A 168 -11.50 9.46 10.02
C PRO A 168 -10.97 9.01 11.37
N MET A 169 -9.78 8.43 11.32
CA MET A 169 -9.08 8.05 12.52
C MET A 169 -8.34 9.23 13.12
N GLU A 170 -8.75 9.60 14.33
CA GLU A 170 -8.17 10.73 15.07
C GLU A 170 -7.00 10.30 15.98
N THR A 171 -6.96 9.05 16.41
CA THR A 171 -5.97 8.55 17.38
C THR A 171 -4.81 7.84 16.69
N ASN A 172 -3.59 8.02 17.22
CA ASN A 172 -2.41 7.29 16.75
C ASN A 172 -2.49 5.80 17.15
N LEU A 173 -2.62 4.91 16.16
CA LEU A 173 -2.85 3.48 16.38
C LEU A 173 -1.67 2.72 16.94
N TYR A 174 -0.46 3.30 16.87
CA TYR A 174 0.71 2.68 17.48
C TYR A 174 0.60 2.64 19.01
N HIS A 175 -0.29 3.43 19.63
CA HIS A 175 -0.52 3.43 21.07
C HIS A 175 -1.63 2.48 21.52
N LEU A 176 -2.41 1.92 20.60
CA LEU A 176 -3.46 0.95 20.96
C LEU A 176 -2.85 -0.43 21.19
N THR A 177 -3.45 -1.22 22.07
CA THR A 177 -3.17 -2.65 22.16
C THR A 177 -3.84 -3.42 21.01
N ALA A 178 -3.44 -4.67 20.79
CA ALA A 178 -4.10 -5.51 19.78
C ALA A 178 -5.59 -5.75 20.11
N GLU A 179 -5.94 -5.81 21.40
CA GLU A 179 -7.32 -5.96 21.86
C GLU A 179 -8.16 -4.72 21.56
N GLN A 180 -7.67 -3.54 21.94
CA GLN A 180 -8.34 -2.27 21.65
C GLN A 180 -8.57 -2.05 20.15
N ARG A 181 -7.62 -2.45 19.30
CA ARG A 181 -7.79 -2.39 17.84
C ARG A 181 -8.91 -3.30 17.36
N ARG A 182 -8.99 -4.53 17.88
CA ARG A 182 -10.07 -5.47 17.52
C ARG A 182 -11.44 -4.96 17.98
N GLU A 183 -11.53 -4.40 19.18
CA GLU A 183 -12.76 -3.80 19.70
C GLU A 183 -13.25 -2.63 18.84
N GLN A 184 -12.33 -1.87 18.25
CA GLN A 184 -12.62 -0.77 17.32
C GLN A 184 -12.80 -1.22 15.87
N GLY A 185 -12.79 -2.53 15.59
CA GLY A 185 -12.93 -3.05 14.22
C GLY A 185 -11.75 -2.75 13.29
N ILE A 186 -10.60 -2.34 13.84
CA ILE A 186 -9.44 -1.93 13.04
C ILE A 186 -8.74 -3.17 12.49
N VAL A 187 -8.84 -3.33 11.18
CA VAL A 187 -8.20 -4.41 10.44
C VAL A 187 -6.75 -4.02 10.12
N SER A 188 -5.82 -4.98 10.23
CA SER A 188 -4.44 -4.81 9.78
C SER A 188 -4.24 -5.32 8.35
N LEU A 189 -3.21 -4.82 7.67
CA LEU A 189 -2.66 -5.47 6.49
C LEU A 189 -2.10 -6.85 6.84
N PRO A 190 -1.92 -7.73 5.85
CA PRO A 190 -1.23 -9.00 6.06
C PRO A 190 0.18 -8.80 6.64
N GLU A 191 0.57 -9.68 7.56
CA GLU A 191 1.88 -9.62 8.23
C GLU A 191 2.98 -10.37 7.46
N THR A 192 2.59 -11.16 6.45
CA THR A 192 3.52 -11.94 5.64
C THR A 192 3.11 -11.97 4.16
N LEU A 193 4.07 -12.29 3.29
CA LEU A 193 3.78 -12.52 1.88
C LEU A 193 2.81 -13.70 1.71
N GLY A 194 2.96 -14.77 2.50
CA GLY A 194 2.05 -15.93 2.44
C GLY A 194 0.58 -15.54 2.66
N GLU A 195 0.30 -14.81 3.75
CA GLU A 195 -1.05 -14.33 4.05
C GLU A 195 -1.60 -13.41 2.94
N ALA A 196 -0.79 -12.48 2.45
CA ALA A 196 -1.20 -11.58 1.37
C ALA A 196 -1.49 -12.29 0.05
N VAL A 197 -0.75 -13.36 -0.26
CA VAL A 197 -0.96 -14.17 -1.46
C VAL A 197 -2.24 -14.97 -1.34
N ASP A 198 -2.61 -15.45 -0.14
CA ASP A 198 -3.88 -16.15 0.07
C ASP A 198 -5.07 -15.19 -0.03
N GLU A 199 -4.97 -13.98 0.52
CA GLU A 199 -5.96 -12.91 0.33
C GLU A 199 -6.14 -12.55 -1.15
N LEU A 200 -5.02 -12.36 -1.88
CA LEU A 200 -5.04 -12.07 -3.32
C LEU A 200 -5.63 -13.23 -4.13
N ALA A 201 -5.33 -14.48 -3.79
CA ALA A 201 -5.80 -15.66 -4.51
C ALA A 201 -7.33 -15.84 -4.42
N GLY A 202 -7.92 -15.51 -3.27
CA GLY A 202 -9.36 -15.54 -3.06
C GLY A 202 -10.13 -14.32 -3.58
N SER A 203 -9.42 -13.31 -4.11
CA SER A 203 -10.01 -12.03 -4.47
C SER A 203 -10.58 -11.99 -5.89
N GLU A 204 -11.90 -11.77 -5.96
CA GLU A 204 -12.60 -11.51 -7.23
C GLU A 204 -12.23 -10.15 -7.83
N LEU A 205 -12.00 -9.13 -7.00
CA LEU A 205 -11.56 -7.81 -7.48
C LEU A 205 -10.19 -7.93 -8.14
N MET A 206 -9.23 -8.58 -7.48
CA MET A 206 -7.88 -8.75 -8.03
C MET A 206 -7.87 -9.62 -9.30
N ARG A 207 -8.74 -10.64 -9.36
CA ARG A 207 -8.92 -11.44 -10.58
C ARG A 207 -9.41 -10.58 -11.75
N ARG A 208 -10.38 -9.68 -11.53
CA ARG A 208 -10.84 -8.71 -12.55
C ARG A 208 -9.77 -7.69 -12.91
N ALA A 209 -9.06 -7.15 -11.91
CA ALA A 209 -8.07 -6.09 -12.11
C ALA A 209 -6.82 -6.56 -12.88
N LEU A 210 -6.38 -7.80 -12.64
CA LEU A 210 -5.20 -8.38 -13.30
C LEU A 210 -5.55 -9.17 -14.56
N GLY A 211 -6.79 -9.67 -14.64
CA GLY A 211 -7.21 -10.66 -15.63
C GLY A 211 -6.77 -12.08 -15.23
N GLU A 212 -7.52 -13.07 -15.71
CA GLU A 212 -7.39 -14.47 -15.29
C GLU A 212 -5.97 -15.03 -15.44
N HIS A 213 -5.37 -14.85 -16.63
CA HIS A 213 -4.03 -15.35 -16.91
C HIS A 213 -2.95 -14.75 -15.98
N ILE A 214 -2.98 -13.43 -15.74
CA ILE A 214 -1.97 -12.77 -14.91
C ILE A 214 -2.22 -13.12 -13.43
N HIS A 215 -3.48 -13.09 -12.98
CA HIS A 215 -3.84 -13.40 -11.59
C HIS A 215 -3.34 -14.78 -11.17
N GLU A 216 -3.67 -15.83 -11.94
CA GLU A 216 -3.30 -17.20 -11.62
C GLU A 216 -1.78 -17.38 -11.57
N ARG A 217 -1.09 -16.88 -12.60
CA ARG A 217 0.37 -17.00 -12.68
C ARG A 217 1.07 -16.19 -11.60
N TYR A 218 0.52 -15.03 -11.25
CA TYR A 218 1.06 -14.17 -10.19
C TYR A 218 0.98 -14.87 -8.83
N VAL A 219 -0.18 -15.44 -8.49
CA VAL A 219 -0.37 -16.23 -7.25
C VAL A 219 0.62 -17.38 -7.21
N GLU A 220 0.75 -18.17 -8.27
CA GLU A 220 1.68 -19.30 -8.34
C GLU A 220 3.13 -18.86 -8.08
N LEU A 221 3.59 -17.81 -8.76
CA LEU A 221 4.95 -17.30 -8.61
C LEU A 221 5.22 -16.80 -7.19
N LYS A 222 4.25 -16.11 -6.57
CA LYS A 222 4.41 -15.57 -5.22
C LYS A 222 4.29 -16.61 -4.12
N ARG A 223 3.46 -17.65 -4.31
CA ARG A 223 3.48 -18.83 -3.43
C ARG A 223 4.83 -19.52 -3.47
N LYS A 224 5.38 -19.74 -4.67
CA LYS A 224 6.71 -20.33 -4.82
C LYS A 224 7.80 -19.51 -4.12
N GLU A 225 7.80 -18.19 -4.30
CA GLU A 225 8.75 -17.30 -3.61
C GLU A 225 8.63 -17.41 -2.08
N TRP A 226 7.40 -17.44 -1.56
CA TRP A 226 7.15 -17.60 -0.13
C TRP A 226 7.62 -18.96 0.38
N ASP A 227 7.36 -20.04 -0.36
CA ASP A 227 7.78 -21.40 -0.02
C ASP A 227 9.31 -21.52 -0.02
N ASP A 228 9.98 -20.95 -1.03
CA ASP A 228 11.44 -20.89 -1.10
C ASP A 228 12.05 -20.12 0.09
N TYR A 229 11.38 -19.08 0.56
CA TYR A 229 11.82 -18.30 1.73
C TYR A 229 11.59 -19.02 3.07
N ARG A 230 10.41 -19.60 3.29
CA ARG A 230 10.04 -20.17 4.60
C ARG A 230 10.83 -21.42 4.99
N ILE A 231 11.48 -22.08 4.02
CA ILE A 231 12.36 -23.23 4.25
C ILE A 231 13.81 -22.83 4.55
N GLN A 232 14.15 -21.54 4.42
CA GLN A 232 15.49 -21.06 4.74
C GLN A 232 15.72 -21.12 6.25
N LEU A 233 16.90 -21.56 6.67
CA LEU A 233 17.38 -21.40 8.05
C LEU A 233 18.20 -20.13 8.15
N THR A 234 17.74 -19.18 8.94
CA THR A 234 18.41 -17.89 9.11
C THR A 234 19.36 -17.90 10.31
N GLN A 235 20.34 -17.00 10.29
CA GLN A 235 21.25 -16.83 11.42
C GLN A 235 20.51 -16.48 12.72
N TRP A 236 19.39 -15.75 12.63
CA TRP A 236 18.55 -15.41 13.78
C TRP A 236 18.01 -16.66 14.50
N GLU A 237 17.59 -17.68 13.75
CA GLU A 237 17.11 -18.94 14.30
C GLU A 237 18.25 -19.74 14.93
N LEU A 238 19.40 -19.83 14.24
CA LEU A 238 20.57 -20.54 14.74
C LEU A 238 21.08 -19.92 16.05
N ASP A 239 21.20 -18.59 16.11
CA ASP A 239 21.67 -17.88 17.31
C ASP A 239 20.76 -18.09 18.52
N ARG A 240 19.45 -18.25 18.29
CA ARG A 240 18.45 -18.35 19.35
C ARG A 240 18.15 -19.77 19.79
N TYR A 241 18.13 -20.72 18.85
CA TYR A 241 17.59 -22.06 19.08
C TYR A 241 18.65 -23.15 19.08
N LEU A 242 19.75 -23.03 18.33
CA LEU A 242 20.72 -24.13 18.14
C LEU A 242 21.33 -24.64 19.45
N ARG A 243 21.46 -23.79 20.46
CA ARG A 243 22.01 -24.16 21.77
C ARG A 243 20.96 -24.57 22.80
N VAL A 244 19.67 -24.36 22.50
CA VAL A 244 18.57 -24.44 23.46
C VAL A 244 17.61 -25.59 23.15
N LEU A 245 17.27 -25.78 21.87
CA LEU A 245 16.44 -26.87 21.37
C LEU A 245 17.32 -28.04 20.93
#